data_AF-A0A350SPY0-F1
#
_entry.id   AF-A0A350SPY0-F1
#
_cell.length_a   1.000
_cell.length_b   1.000
_cell.length_c   1.000
_cell.angle_alpha   90.00
_cell.angle_beta   90.00
_cell.angle_gamma   90.00
#
_symmetry.space_group_name_H-M   'P 1'
#
loop_
_entity.id
_entity.type
_entity.pdbx_description
1 polymer ?
#
loop_
_entity_poly.entity_id
_entity_poly.type
_entity_poly.pdbx_seq_one_letter_code
_entity_poly.pdbx_strand_id
1 'polypeptide(L)'
;MVRNAESAALSKASIRRSPGSGFGTNWAGQKAIFSQIGDVLGIYPYFVGDLKRIGLHGLWSVCNKAVPRWLKALHRASPSGAIATASTNGGWLEGSRPTASYSTLEILSMKKTLIALAAVAATGAAFAQSSVTLYGVADVALTKSTDTSAAVMSAGALNNGTSRWGVRGTEDLGGGLKAGFNFEQGLSLGDGSISTAGAGDFGRAAWMNLSGGFGDLRLGRSLTPSFYGIAAWELTGTANYSVVGSQFGFLNTRSSAQLMYTSPSMAGFSVSFAHVLKGNNVVGAVAATATSPAIAGVERARNNLNAIYRNGPIVVAFAYDKVQDAEAGKSLGGSYDFGGFKLAGSVMDPSGVAKGFTLGGSTTMGPVTLTLDVARDTEAKDTDLLVEAKYALSKRTFTYAAIVRDGKGEDAKNFNHLALGIRHNF
;
A
#
# COMPACT_ATOMS: atom_id res chain seq x y z
N MET A 1 9.94 36.65 26.96
CA MET A 1 10.53 37.61 25.99
C MET A 1 11.15 36.77 24.88
N VAL A 2 10.71 36.74 23.63
CA VAL A 2 9.83 37.58 22.80
C VAL A 2 8.85 36.65 22.07
N ARG A 3 7.57 37.00 22.05
CA ARG A 3 6.53 36.43 21.17
C ARG A 3 5.95 37.54 20.29
N ASN A 4 5.40 37.12 19.16
CA ASN A 4 4.36 37.74 18.31
C ASN A 4 4.82 38.69 17.20
N ALA A 5 4.41 38.38 15.97
CA ALA A 5 3.29 39.06 15.30
C ALA A 5 3.10 38.51 13.87
N GLU A 6 1.92 37.97 13.54
CA GLU A 6 1.28 38.08 12.21
C GLU A 6 -0.07 37.34 12.20
N SER A 7 -1.11 37.94 12.79
CA SER A 7 -2.50 37.66 12.41
C SER A 7 -3.43 38.80 12.86
N ALA A 8 -3.30 39.99 12.25
CA ALA A 8 -4.27 41.07 12.43
C ALA A 8 -4.19 42.12 11.31
N ALA A 9 -4.65 41.76 10.11
CA ALA A 9 -5.22 42.66 9.08
C ALA A 9 -5.54 41.73 7.89
N LEU A 10 -6.76 41.59 7.38
CA LEU A 10 -7.49 42.61 6.64
C LEU A 10 -8.95 42.14 6.48
N SER A 11 -9.89 42.93 7.00
CA SER A 11 -11.27 42.96 6.50
C SER A 11 -11.45 44.26 5.72
N LYS A 12 -12.26 44.19 4.65
CA LYS A 12 -12.74 45.28 3.76
C LYS A 12 -11.78 45.78 2.68
N ALA A 13 -12.03 45.35 1.44
CA ALA A 13 -11.84 46.19 0.26
C ALA A 13 -12.84 45.81 -0.84
N SER A 14 -13.46 46.84 -1.39
CA SER A 14 -14.62 46.85 -2.28
C SER A 14 -14.33 46.44 -3.72
N ILE A 15 -15.30 45.80 -4.35
CA ILE A 15 -15.39 45.62 -5.80
C ILE A 15 -15.51 47.00 -6.48
N ARG A 16 -14.51 47.39 -7.28
CA ARG A 16 -14.64 48.42 -8.34
C ARG A 16 -14.18 47.83 -9.67
N ARG A 17 -15.08 47.84 -10.65
CA ARG A 17 -14.79 47.67 -12.09
C ARG A 17 -14.46 49.02 -12.70
N SER A 18 -13.49 49.09 -13.63
CA SER A 18 -13.54 49.75 -14.97
C SER A 18 -12.12 49.72 -15.65
N PRO A 19 -11.90 50.14 -16.92
CA PRO A 19 -11.88 49.26 -18.10
C PRO A 19 -10.63 49.41 -19.03
N GLY A 20 -10.43 48.43 -19.91
CA GLY A 20 -9.88 48.61 -21.28
C GLY A 20 -8.39 48.93 -21.50
N SER A 21 -7.66 48.03 -22.17
CA SER A 21 -6.97 48.28 -23.46
C SER A 21 -5.93 47.19 -23.80
N GLY A 22 -5.83 46.85 -25.09
CA GLY A 22 -4.58 46.40 -25.72
C GLY A 22 -4.44 44.91 -26.06
N PHE A 23 -4.82 44.55 -27.30
CA PHE A 23 -4.29 43.36 -27.98
C PHE A 23 -2.77 43.53 -28.17
N GLY A 24 -1.99 42.61 -27.61
CA GLY A 24 -0.54 42.49 -27.81
C GLY A 24 -0.15 41.02 -27.87
N THR A 25 0.18 40.54 -29.06
CA THR A 25 0.62 39.18 -29.38
C THR A 25 1.94 38.86 -28.66
N ASN A 26 1.93 37.91 -27.73
CA ASN A 26 3.15 37.36 -27.13
C ASN A 26 3.31 35.88 -27.53
N TRP A 27 4.17 35.65 -28.51
CA TRP A 27 4.50 34.36 -29.16
C TRP A 27 5.14 33.32 -28.19
N ALA A 28 5.41 33.71 -26.94
CA ALA A 28 5.89 32.82 -25.88
C ALA A 28 4.77 32.01 -25.19
N GLY A 29 3.51 32.48 -25.21
CA GLY A 29 2.38 31.80 -24.56
C GLY A 29 1.79 30.62 -25.33
N GLN A 30 1.95 30.60 -26.66
CA GLN A 30 1.39 29.52 -27.50
C GLN A 30 2.27 28.27 -27.53
N LYS A 31 3.57 28.34 -27.19
CA LYS A 31 4.43 27.15 -27.06
C LYS A 31 4.06 26.27 -25.86
N ALA A 32 3.50 26.84 -24.79
CA ALA A 32 3.10 26.09 -23.59
C ALA A 32 1.83 25.25 -23.82
N ILE A 33 0.92 25.70 -24.70
CA ILE A 33 -0.34 25.01 -24.97
C ILE A 33 -0.15 23.83 -25.96
N PHE A 34 0.79 23.94 -26.91
CA PHE A 34 1.08 22.84 -27.85
C PHE A 34 2.00 21.75 -27.26
N SER A 35 2.79 22.06 -26.22
CA SER A 35 3.54 21.04 -25.46
C SER A 35 2.62 20.15 -24.63
N GLN A 36 1.52 20.68 -24.10
CA GLN A 36 0.58 19.93 -23.26
C GLN A 36 -0.34 18.96 -24.04
N ILE A 37 -0.42 19.06 -25.37
CA ILE A 37 -1.20 18.13 -26.18
C ILE A 37 -0.33 16.97 -26.70
N GLY A 38 1.00 17.15 -26.81
CA GLY A 38 1.94 16.10 -27.25
C GLY A 38 2.13 14.98 -26.22
N ASP A 39 2.12 15.30 -24.93
CA ASP A 39 2.34 14.32 -23.85
C ASP A 39 1.14 13.38 -23.61
N VAL A 40 -0.04 13.72 -24.15
CA VAL A 40 -1.27 12.90 -24.03
C VAL A 40 -1.44 11.93 -25.20
N LEU A 41 -0.74 12.12 -26.34
CA LEU A 41 -0.95 11.33 -27.56
C LEU A 41 0.31 10.70 -28.18
N GLY A 42 1.50 10.88 -27.60
CA GLY A 42 2.68 10.08 -27.95
C GLY A 42 3.19 10.25 -29.38
N ILE A 43 3.11 11.47 -29.94
CA ILE A 43 3.70 11.80 -31.25
C ILE A 43 4.57 13.05 -31.10
N TYR A 44 5.89 12.88 -31.22
CA TYR A 44 6.86 13.98 -31.26
C TYR A 44 7.13 14.39 -32.72
N PRO A 45 6.99 15.66 -33.11
CA PRO A 45 7.41 16.11 -34.43
C PRO A 45 8.93 16.33 -34.49
N TYR A 46 9.61 15.64 -35.39
CA TYR A 46 10.94 16.02 -35.87
C TYR A 46 10.78 17.23 -36.82
N PHE A 47 11.41 18.36 -36.50
CA PHE A 47 11.53 19.48 -37.43
C PHE A 47 12.93 19.50 -38.06
N VAL A 48 12.98 19.20 -39.35
CA VAL A 48 14.05 19.55 -40.29
C VAL A 48 13.59 20.80 -41.05
N GLY A 49 14.52 21.72 -41.31
CA GLY A 49 14.27 23.03 -41.91
C GLY A 49 13.65 23.01 -43.32
N ASP A 50 13.01 24.15 -43.61
CA ASP A 50 12.26 24.55 -44.80
C ASP A 50 12.63 23.93 -46.17
N LEU A 51 11.64 23.34 -46.85
CA LEU A 51 11.34 23.64 -48.27
C LEU A 51 9.97 23.10 -48.75
N LYS A 52 9.08 24.06 -49.07
CA LYS A 52 7.93 24.06 -50.01
C LYS A 52 7.59 22.75 -50.79
N ARG A 53 6.39 22.18 -50.56
CA ARG A 53 5.26 21.99 -51.52
C ARG A 53 4.23 20.96 -51.03
N ILE A 54 2.98 21.21 -51.43
CA ILE A 54 1.70 20.55 -51.13
C ILE A 54 1.66 19.06 -51.55
N GLY A 55 0.87 18.23 -50.83
CA GLY A 55 0.23 17.04 -51.44
C GLY A 55 -0.26 15.97 -50.45
N LEU A 56 -1.58 15.84 -50.31
CA LEU A 56 -2.29 14.72 -49.65
C LEU A 56 -1.89 13.37 -50.27
N HIS A 57 -1.45 12.40 -49.46
CA HIS A 57 -1.69 10.94 -49.58
C HIS A 57 -0.72 10.19 -48.64
N GLY A 58 -1.24 9.35 -47.74
CA GLY A 58 -0.42 8.32 -47.08
C GLY A 58 -0.65 8.14 -45.59
N LEU A 59 -1.73 7.45 -45.22
CA LEU A 59 -1.83 6.78 -43.91
C LEU A 59 -2.17 5.31 -44.14
N TRP A 60 -1.19 4.57 -44.67
CA TRP A 60 -1.07 3.13 -44.52
C TRP A 60 0.42 2.77 -44.62
N SER A 61 0.88 1.85 -43.78
CA SER A 61 2.26 1.38 -43.64
C SER A 61 3.17 2.15 -42.67
N VAL A 62 3.00 1.93 -41.35
CA VAL A 62 4.11 1.58 -40.43
C VAL A 62 3.53 0.78 -39.25
N CYS A 63 3.30 -0.52 -39.45
CA CYS A 63 3.17 -1.50 -38.36
C CYS A 63 3.43 -2.90 -38.92
N ASN A 64 4.68 -3.17 -39.33
CA ASN A 64 5.17 -4.53 -39.44
C ASN A 64 6.70 -4.55 -39.54
N LYS A 65 7.41 -4.54 -38.41
CA LYS A 65 8.85 -4.86 -38.36
C LYS A 65 9.30 -5.11 -36.92
N ALA A 66 8.96 -6.28 -36.37
CA ALA A 66 9.78 -7.03 -35.40
C ALA A 66 9.04 -8.33 -35.00
N VAL A 67 9.16 -9.39 -35.82
CA VAL A 67 8.84 -10.76 -35.40
C VAL A 67 10.04 -11.65 -35.73
N PRO A 68 10.65 -12.36 -34.76
CA PRO A 68 11.78 -13.25 -34.99
C PRO A 68 11.45 -14.42 -35.96
N ARG A 69 12.43 -14.80 -36.79
CA ARG A 69 12.30 -15.70 -37.96
C ARG A 69 11.99 -17.18 -37.66
N TRP A 70 11.77 -17.60 -36.41
CA TRP A 70 11.49 -19.00 -36.08
C TRP A 70 9.98 -19.33 -35.94
N LEU A 71 9.09 -18.33 -36.07
CA LEU A 71 7.64 -18.50 -35.94
C LEU A 71 6.86 -18.47 -37.28
N LYS A 72 7.52 -18.76 -38.41
CA LYS A 72 6.90 -18.81 -39.76
C LYS A 72 6.90 -20.20 -40.42
N ALA A 73 7.03 -21.26 -39.63
CA ALA A 73 6.99 -22.63 -40.13
C ALA A 73 5.90 -23.43 -39.41
N LEU A 74 4.63 -23.08 -39.66
CA LEU A 74 3.45 -23.93 -39.41
C LEU A 74 2.22 -23.18 -39.93
N HIS A 75 1.97 -23.24 -41.24
CA HIS A 75 0.65 -23.20 -41.90
C HIS A 75 0.86 -23.06 -43.41
N ARG A 76 0.79 -24.19 -44.13
CA ARG A 76 0.23 -24.35 -45.49
C ARG A 76 0.72 -25.67 -46.07
N ALA A 77 -0.15 -26.67 -46.04
CA ALA A 77 -0.18 -27.73 -47.04
C ALA A 77 -1.63 -28.22 -47.14
N SER A 78 -2.38 -27.63 -48.07
CA SER A 78 -3.55 -28.26 -48.69
C SER A 78 -3.14 -28.56 -50.13
N PRO A 79 -3.36 -29.77 -50.65
CA PRO A 79 -3.32 -30.01 -52.07
C PRO A 79 -4.74 -30.26 -52.60
N SER A 80 -5.13 -29.42 -53.55
CA SER A 80 -6.22 -29.69 -54.48
C SER A 80 -5.69 -29.47 -55.89
N GLY A 81 -5.82 -30.50 -56.73
CA GLY A 81 -5.77 -30.38 -58.19
C GLY A 81 -4.98 -31.48 -58.89
N ALA A 82 -5.68 -32.41 -59.54
CA ALA A 82 -5.65 -32.57 -61.00
C ALA A 82 -6.43 -33.82 -61.45
N ILE A 83 -7.39 -33.60 -62.34
CA ILE A 83 -8.11 -34.61 -63.13
C ILE A 83 -7.44 -34.64 -64.51
N ALA A 84 -7.11 -35.82 -65.01
CA ALA A 84 -6.79 -36.07 -66.41
C ALA A 84 -7.28 -37.47 -66.84
N THR A 85 -7.87 -37.51 -68.02
CA THR A 85 -8.58 -38.60 -68.70
C THR A 85 -7.69 -39.44 -69.64
N ALA A 86 -7.93 -40.76 -69.72
CA ALA A 86 -7.90 -41.65 -70.91
C ALA A 86 -7.98 -43.14 -70.48
N SER A 87 -8.99 -43.92 -70.91
CA SER A 87 -8.99 -44.88 -72.06
C SER A 87 -7.99 -46.05 -71.87
N THR A 88 -8.27 -47.36 -72.00
CA THR A 88 -9.38 -48.21 -72.51
C THR A 88 -9.09 -49.67 -72.13
N ASN A 89 -10.15 -50.48 -71.99
CA ASN A 89 -10.27 -51.94 -72.22
C ASN A 89 -9.57 -52.98 -71.33
N GLY A 90 -10.39 -53.90 -70.80
CA GLY A 90 -10.18 -55.34 -71.01
C GLY A 90 -10.04 -56.24 -69.77
N GLY A 91 -11.04 -57.10 -69.55
CA GLY A 91 -10.81 -58.55 -69.42
C GLY A 91 -10.55 -59.16 -68.04
N TRP A 92 -11.52 -59.97 -67.62
CA TRP A 92 -11.52 -61.05 -66.64
C TRP A 92 -10.23 -61.90 -66.52
N LEU A 93 -9.90 -62.39 -65.30
CA LEU A 93 -10.01 -63.80 -64.89
C LEU A 93 -9.22 -64.12 -63.59
N GLU A 94 -9.77 -65.11 -62.88
CA GLU A 94 -9.22 -65.97 -61.81
C GLU A 94 -7.70 -66.22 -61.82
N GLY A 95 -7.09 -66.42 -60.65
CA GLY A 95 -5.76 -67.05 -60.61
C GLY A 95 -5.01 -66.96 -59.28
N SER A 96 -5.25 -67.95 -58.42
CA SER A 96 -4.43 -68.40 -57.30
C SER A 96 -2.90 -68.34 -57.50
N ARG A 97 -2.15 -67.91 -56.47
CA ARG A 97 -1.02 -68.65 -55.84
C ARG A 97 -0.39 -67.89 -54.64
N PRO A 98 0.24 -68.61 -53.70
CA PRO A 98 0.57 -68.13 -52.35
C PRO A 98 1.98 -67.58 -52.26
N THR A 99 2.22 -66.55 -51.44
CA THR A 99 3.58 -66.19 -51.01
C THR A 99 3.62 -65.55 -49.63
N ALA A 100 4.70 -65.92 -48.93
CA ALA A 100 5.40 -65.19 -47.89
C ALA A 100 4.82 -65.23 -46.48
N SER A 101 5.40 -66.15 -45.69
CA SER A 101 5.61 -65.97 -44.26
C SER A 101 6.41 -64.68 -44.05
N TYR A 102 5.76 -63.64 -43.51
CA TYR A 102 6.43 -62.46 -42.99
C TYR A 102 6.58 -62.62 -41.48
N SER A 103 7.84 -62.71 -41.07
CA SER A 103 8.32 -62.53 -39.71
C SER A 103 7.68 -61.31 -39.06
N THR A 104 6.90 -61.54 -38.00
CA THR A 104 6.36 -60.51 -37.12
C THR A 104 7.49 -59.80 -36.39
N LEU A 105 7.94 -58.66 -36.92
CA LEU A 105 8.64 -57.67 -36.11
C LEU A 105 7.60 -57.05 -35.17
N GLU A 106 7.57 -57.52 -33.92
CA GLU A 106 6.92 -56.78 -32.85
C GLU A 106 7.61 -55.43 -32.68
N ILE A 107 7.02 -54.40 -33.29
CA ILE A 107 7.35 -53.02 -32.98
C ILE A 107 6.86 -52.81 -31.54
N LEU A 108 7.80 -52.79 -30.60
CA LEU A 108 7.58 -52.30 -29.23
C LEU A 108 6.92 -50.92 -29.33
N SER A 109 5.60 -50.89 -29.18
CA SER A 109 4.78 -49.70 -29.06
C SER A 109 5.26 -48.93 -27.83
N MET A 110 6.19 -47.99 -28.03
CA MET A 110 6.60 -47.09 -26.97
C MET A 110 5.34 -46.40 -26.44
N LYS A 111 5.14 -46.51 -25.13
CA LYS A 111 4.00 -45.97 -24.38
C LYS A 111 4.02 -44.44 -24.43
N LYS A 112 3.66 -43.85 -25.59
CA LYS A 112 3.57 -42.40 -25.82
C LYS A 112 2.60 -41.72 -24.83
N THR A 113 1.67 -42.50 -24.29
CA THR A 113 0.73 -42.11 -23.22
C THR A 113 1.42 -41.77 -21.90
N LEU A 114 2.54 -42.41 -21.52
CA LEU A 114 3.26 -42.08 -20.28
C LEU A 114 4.01 -40.75 -20.38
N ILE A 115 4.57 -40.45 -21.55
CA ILE A 115 5.26 -39.18 -21.81
C ILE A 115 4.25 -38.02 -21.85
N ALA A 116 3.08 -38.23 -22.46
CA ALA A 116 2.00 -37.24 -22.46
C ALA A 116 1.43 -36.99 -21.05
N LEU A 117 1.28 -38.02 -20.22
CA LEU A 117 0.82 -37.88 -18.84
C LEU A 117 1.86 -37.17 -17.95
N ALA A 118 3.16 -37.44 -18.16
CA ALA A 118 4.24 -36.72 -17.48
C ALA A 118 4.31 -35.25 -17.91
N ALA A 119 4.05 -34.94 -19.19
CA ALA A 119 4.01 -33.56 -19.70
C ALA A 119 2.80 -32.78 -19.14
N VAL A 120 1.63 -33.41 -18.99
CA VAL A 120 0.44 -32.79 -18.37
C VAL A 120 0.60 -32.66 -16.85
N ALA A 121 1.29 -33.58 -16.18
CA ALA A 121 1.65 -33.43 -14.77
C ALA A 121 2.69 -32.32 -14.55
N ALA A 122 3.63 -32.15 -15.48
CA ALA A 122 4.63 -31.08 -15.44
C ALA A 122 4.04 -29.68 -15.69
N THR A 123 2.99 -29.56 -16.51
CA THR A 123 2.29 -28.29 -16.70
C THR A 123 1.40 -27.92 -15.51
N GLY A 124 0.93 -28.88 -14.70
CA GLY A 124 0.16 -28.61 -13.48
C GLY A 124 0.98 -28.08 -12.29
N ALA A 125 2.28 -28.37 -12.24
CA ALA A 125 3.15 -27.93 -11.14
C ALA A 125 3.70 -26.50 -11.30
N ALA A 126 3.61 -25.92 -12.51
CA ALA A 126 4.22 -24.62 -12.84
C ALA A 126 3.33 -23.40 -12.58
N PHE A 127 2.06 -23.56 -12.14
CA PHE A 127 1.08 -22.46 -12.07
C PHE A 127 0.72 -21.96 -10.66
N ALA A 128 1.46 -22.29 -9.59
CA ALA A 128 1.00 -21.95 -8.23
C ALA A 128 2.06 -21.52 -7.19
N GLN A 129 3.29 -21.18 -7.56
CA GLN A 129 4.29 -20.78 -6.54
C GLN A 129 4.19 -19.30 -6.11
N SER A 130 3.54 -18.46 -6.91
CA SER A 130 3.40 -17.01 -6.66
C SER A 130 1.94 -16.59 -6.67
N SER A 131 1.44 -16.04 -5.56
CA SER A 131 0.08 -15.49 -5.47
C SER A 131 0.13 -13.97 -5.33
N VAL A 132 -0.64 -13.26 -6.15
CA VAL A 132 -0.88 -11.82 -6.01
C VAL A 132 -2.28 -11.62 -5.45
N THR A 133 -2.40 -10.79 -4.42
CA THR A 133 -3.66 -10.51 -3.74
C THR A 133 -3.92 -9.01 -3.74
N LEU A 134 -5.08 -8.61 -4.26
CA LEU A 134 -5.68 -7.30 -4.00
C LEU A 134 -6.35 -7.35 -2.62
N TYR A 135 -6.13 -6.34 -1.80
CA TYR A 135 -6.72 -6.22 -0.47
C TYR A 135 -7.01 -4.76 -0.14
N GLY A 136 -7.79 -4.51 0.92
CA GLY A 136 -8.01 -3.15 1.37
C GLY A 136 -8.94 -2.98 2.55
N VAL A 137 -9.22 -1.71 2.83
CA VAL A 137 -10.15 -1.25 3.87
C VAL A 137 -10.99 -0.13 3.28
N ALA A 138 -12.30 -0.23 3.43
CA ALA A 138 -13.25 0.85 3.23
C ALA A 138 -13.80 1.26 4.60
N ASP A 139 -13.55 2.49 5.03
CA ASP A 139 -14.00 3.06 6.29
C ASP A 139 -14.56 4.47 6.05
N VAL A 140 -15.79 4.68 6.51
CA VAL A 140 -16.47 5.98 6.49
C VAL A 140 -17.24 6.17 7.80
N ALA A 141 -17.26 7.41 8.29
CA ALA A 141 -17.95 7.77 9.52
C ALA A 141 -18.66 9.12 9.42
N LEU A 142 -19.82 9.23 10.04
CA LEU A 142 -20.38 10.50 10.46
C LEU A 142 -19.65 10.93 11.73
N THR A 143 -19.11 12.14 11.71
CA THR A 143 -18.28 12.67 12.79
C THR A 143 -18.78 14.03 13.24
N LYS A 144 -18.60 14.34 14.52
CA LYS A 144 -18.91 15.66 15.10
C LYS A 144 -17.84 15.97 16.15
N SER A 145 -17.25 17.15 16.05
CA SER A 145 -16.36 17.68 17.09
C SER A 145 -16.98 18.91 17.73
N THR A 146 -16.43 19.31 18.88
CA THR A 146 -16.76 20.58 19.52
C THR A 146 -16.46 21.74 18.55
N ASP A 147 -17.38 22.70 18.47
CA ASP A 147 -17.34 23.88 17.57
C ASP A 147 -17.31 23.60 16.06
N THR A 148 -17.38 22.34 15.61
CA THR A 148 -17.44 22.01 14.18
C THR A 148 -18.82 21.51 13.80
N SER A 149 -19.23 21.68 12.54
CA SER A 149 -20.44 21.03 12.02
C SER A 149 -20.23 19.51 11.92
N ALA A 150 -21.32 18.75 12.00
CA ALA A 150 -21.25 17.33 11.71
C ALA A 150 -20.88 17.12 10.23
N ALA A 151 -20.05 16.12 9.96
CA ALA A 151 -19.56 15.83 8.62
C ALA A 151 -19.29 14.33 8.42
N VAL A 152 -19.48 13.87 7.19
CA VAL A 152 -19.05 12.54 6.77
C VAL A 152 -17.57 12.60 6.42
N MET A 153 -16.78 11.73 7.04
CA MET A 153 -15.32 11.67 6.91
C MET A 153 -14.88 10.25 6.54
N SER A 154 -13.85 10.18 5.71
CA SER A 154 -13.08 8.98 5.43
C SER A 154 -11.62 9.32 5.64
N ALA A 155 -10.85 8.38 6.17
CA ALA A 155 -9.43 8.58 6.45
C ALA A 155 -9.08 9.74 7.41
N GLY A 156 -10.07 10.24 8.17
CA GLY A 156 -9.87 11.25 9.21
C GLY A 156 -9.47 10.66 10.56
N ALA A 157 -9.13 11.54 11.50
CA ALA A 157 -8.77 11.18 12.88
C ALA A 157 -9.89 10.43 13.63
N LEU A 158 -11.15 10.65 13.24
CA LEU A 158 -12.33 10.04 13.86
C LEU A 158 -12.83 8.78 13.14
N ASN A 159 -12.09 8.27 12.15
CA ASN A 159 -12.37 6.96 11.56
C ASN A 159 -11.71 5.82 12.35
N ASN A 160 -12.26 4.61 12.27
CA ASN A 160 -11.59 3.44 12.87
C ASN A 160 -10.32 3.06 12.09
N GLY A 161 -10.19 3.46 10.83
CA GLY A 161 -8.92 3.44 10.13
C GLY A 161 -8.94 4.25 8.84
N THR A 162 -7.77 4.42 8.25
CA THR A 162 -7.65 5.02 6.91
C THR A 162 -8.12 4.04 5.83
N SER A 163 -9.08 4.45 5.01
CA SER A 163 -9.46 3.77 3.78
C SER A 163 -8.25 3.59 2.84
N ARG A 164 -8.13 2.42 2.23
CA ARG A 164 -6.97 2.04 1.44
C ARG A 164 -7.26 0.86 0.52
N TRP A 165 -6.47 0.74 -0.53
CA TRP A 165 -6.33 -0.50 -1.30
C TRP A 165 -4.85 -0.82 -1.46
N GLY A 166 -4.53 -2.08 -1.71
CA GLY A 166 -3.16 -2.50 -1.95
C GLY A 166 -3.07 -3.81 -2.70
N VAL A 167 -1.89 -4.05 -3.27
CA VAL A 167 -1.55 -5.29 -3.95
C VAL A 167 -0.30 -5.83 -3.28
N ARG A 168 -0.38 -7.08 -2.84
CA ARG A 168 0.75 -7.81 -2.24
C ARG A 168 0.95 -9.13 -2.94
N GLY A 169 2.20 -9.57 -2.97
CA GLY A 169 2.55 -10.88 -3.51
C GLY A 169 3.63 -11.57 -2.70
N THR A 170 3.68 -12.88 -2.84
CA THR A 170 4.76 -13.71 -2.29
C THR A 170 5.09 -14.79 -3.30
N GLU A 171 6.39 -14.97 -3.53
CA GLU A 171 6.99 -16.00 -4.35
C GLU A 171 7.86 -16.86 -3.45
N ASP A 172 7.64 -18.18 -3.48
CA ASP A 172 8.54 -19.12 -2.84
C ASP A 172 9.77 -19.30 -3.75
N LEU A 173 10.97 -19.13 -3.18
CA LEU A 173 12.25 -19.24 -3.90
C LEU A 173 12.92 -20.61 -3.69
N GLY A 174 12.24 -21.54 -3.01
CA GLY A 174 12.74 -22.84 -2.62
C GLY A 174 13.49 -22.83 -1.28
N GLY A 175 13.62 -24.01 -0.67
CA GLY A 175 14.40 -24.18 0.56
C GLY A 175 13.89 -23.41 1.78
N GLY A 176 12.62 -22.98 1.76
CA GLY A 176 12.02 -22.16 2.81
C GLY A 176 12.32 -20.66 2.71
N LEU A 177 13.00 -20.22 1.64
CA LEU A 177 13.21 -18.80 1.32
C LEU A 177 12.05 -18.28 0.48
N LYS A 178 11.60 -17.05 0.76
CA LYS A 178 10.52 -16.39 0.03
C LYS A 178 10.87 -14.94 -0.29
N ALA A 179 10.48 -14.47 -1.47
CA ALA A 179 10.45 -13.05 -1.81
C ALA A 179 9.01 -12.53 -1.72
N GLY A 180 8.84 -11.29 -1.28
CA GLY A 180 7.54 -10.64 -1.26
C GLY A 180 7.60 -9.17 -1.58
N PHE A 181 6.44 -8.61 -1.90
CA PHE A 181 6.26 -7.18 -2.14
C PHE A 181 4.89 -6.71 -1.65
N ASN A 182 4.78 -5.41 -1.40
CA ASN A 182 3.51 -4.77 -1.10
C ASN A 182 3.50 -3.30 -1.54
N PHE A 183 2.43 -2.94 -2.24
CA PHE A 183 2.08 -1.56 -2.57
C PHE A 183 0.71 -1.26 -1.95
N GLU A 184 0.62 -0.21 -1.12
CA GLU A 184 -0.61 0.18 -0.43
C GLU A 184 -0.84 1.69 -0.57
N GLN A 185 -1.98 2.05 -1.16
CA GLN A 185 -2.44 3.41 -1.41
C GLN A 185 -3.56 3.78 -0.44
N GLY A 186 -3.42 4.92 0.24
CA GLY A 186 -4.52 5.51 0.99
C GLY A 186 -5.49 6.23 0.05
N LEU A 187 -6.78 6.16 0.35
CA LEU A 187 -7.83 6.84 -0.42
C LEU A 187 -8.87 7.46 0.52
N SER A 188 -9.56 8.49 0.06
CA SER A 188 -10.72 9.08 0.71
C SER A 188 -11.99 8.57 0.02
N LEU A 189 -12.91 7.99 0.79
CA LEU A 189 -14.25 7.63 0.31
C LEU A 189 -15.20 8.84 0.27
N GLY A 190 -14.79 10.01 0.79
CA GLY A 190 -15.60 11.23 0.73
C GLY A 190 -15.63 11.85 -0.66
N ASP A 191 -14.53 11.75 -1.40
CA ASP A 191 -14.33 12.42 -2.69
C ASP A 191 -13.51 11.60 -3.71
N GLY A 192 -13.06 10.38 -3.34
CA GLY A 192 -12.24 9.52 -4.19
C GLY A 192 -10.77 9.94 -4.29
N SER A 193 -10.34 10.96 -3.55
CA SER A 193 -8.97 11.47 -3.62
C SER A 193 -7.96 10.52 -2.97
N ILE A 194 -6.68 10.70 -3.31
CA ILE A 194 -5.58 10.03 -2.63
C ILE A 194 -5.44 10.58 -1.21
N SER A 195 -5.50 9.67 -0.22
CA SER A 195 -5.13 9.99 1.15
C SER A 195 -3.64 9.70 1.34
N THR A 196 -2.84 10.76 1.41
CA THR A 196 -1.38 10.66 1.60
C THR A 196 -1.08 10.34 3.06
N ALA A 197 -0.15 9.41 3.30
CA ALA A 197 0.33 9.09 4.63
C ALA A 197 1.76 9.63 4.85
N GLY A 198 2.02 10.86 4.39
CA GLY A 198 3.36 11.48 4.41
C GLY A 198 4.24 11.13 3.21
N ALA A 199 3.64 10.57 2.15
CA ALA A 199 4.24 10.36 0.83
C ALA A 199 3.10 10.37 -0.21
N GLY A 200 3.43 10.57 -1.50
CA GLY A 200 2.47 10.59 -2.61
C GLY A 200 1.85 9.21 -2.88
N ASP A 201 2.06 8.69 -4.08
CA ASP A 201 1.55 7.37 -4.46
C ASP A 201 2.18 6.26 -3.61
N PHE A 202 1.37 5.26 -3.30
CA PHE A 202 1.67 4.14 -2.40
C PHE A 202 2.22 4.61 -1.04
N GLY A 203 1.76 5.78 -0.59
CA GLY A 203 2.27 6.46 0.59
C GLY A 203 2.05 5.69 1.89
N ARG A 204 1.31 4.57 1.89
CA ARG A 204 1.23 3.70 3.06
C ARG A 204 2.31 2.62 2.99
N ALA A 205 2.38 1.82 1.94
CA ALA A 205 3.41 0.79 1.81
C ALA A 205 3.97 0.74 0.39
N ALA A 206 5.29 0.66 0.27
CA ALA A 206 5.98 0.40 -0.98
C ALA A 206 7.30 -0.29 -0.63
N TRP A 207 7.28 -1.61 -0.52
CA TRP A 207 8.43 -2.38 -0.05
C TRP A 207 8.53 -3.74 -0.71
N MET A 208 9.74 -4.30 -0.64
CA MET A 208 10.04 -5.70 -0.92
C MET A 208 10.74 -6.34 0.27
N ASN A 209 10.64 -7.66 0.39
CA ASN A 209 11.33 -8.41 1.44
C ASN A 209 11.87 -9.76 0.95
N LEU A 210 12.86 -10.25 1.68
CA LEU A 210 13.24 -11.66 1.70
C LEU A 210 12.94 -12.21 3.09
N SER A 211 12.31 -13.38 3.14
CA SER A 211 11.95 -14.03 4.40
C SER A 211 12.24 -15.52 4.38
N GLY A 212 12.49 -16.09 5.55
CA GLY A 212 12.74 -17.53 5.71
C GLY A 212 12.99 -17.90 7.17
N GLY A 213 13.69 -19.01 7.42
CA GLY A 213 14.04 -19.44 8.77
C GLY A 213 14.87 -18.43 9.58
N PHE A 214 15.52 -17.48 8.90
CA PHE A 214 16.28 -16.40 9.51
C PHE A 214 15.43 -15.18 9.91
N GLY A 215 14.14 -15.12 9.58
CA GLY A 215 13.27 -13.95 9.81
C GLY A 215 12.87 -13.22 8.54
N ASP A 216 12.69 -11.90 8.63
CA ASP A 216 12.24 -11.02 7.55
C ASP A 216 13.22 -9.86 7.36
N LEU A 217 13.81 -9.72 6.17
CA LEU A 217 14.58 -8.55 5.77
C LEU A 217 13.79 -7.76 4.72
N ARG A 218 13.36 -6.55 5.08
CA ARG A 218 12.49 -5.68 4.30
C ARG A 218 13.19 -4.37 3.94
N LEU A 219 13.01 -3.95 2.69
CA LEU A 219 13.54 -2.71 2.15
C LEU A 219 12.42 -1.87 1.56
N GLY A 220 12.42 -0.57 1.87
CA GLY A 220 11.50 0.40 1.27
C GLY A 220 10.68 1.15 2.31
N ARG A 221 9.41 1.42 1.99
CA ARG A 221 8.50 2.17 2.84
C ARG A 221 7.51 1.27 3.55
N SER A 222 7.61 1.15 4.87
CA SER A 222 6.67 0.36 5.69
C SER A 222 6.33 1.05 7.01
N LEU A 223 5.42 0.45 7.77
CA LEU A 223 5.33 0.70 9.21
C LEU A 223 6.67 0.39 9.85
N THR A 224 7.01 1.14 10.88
CA THR A 224 8.28 1.01 11.61
C THR A 224 8.19 -0.06 12.70
N PRO A 225 9.33 -0.56 13.21
CA PRO A 225 9.35 -1.36 14.43
C PRO A 225 8.56 -0.73 15.60
N SER A 226 8.74 0.56 15.89
CA SER A 226 8.11 1.22 17.03
C SER A 226 6.60 1.22 16.94
N PHE A 227 6.07 1.41 15.72
CA PHE A 227 4.64 1.27 15.47
C PHE A 227 4.15 -0.14 15.82
N TYR A 228 4.83 -1.19 15.33
CA TYR A 228 4.45 -2.57 15.65
C TYR A 228 4.58 -2.89 17.15
N GLY A 229 5.54 -2.28 17.85
CA GLY A 229 5.72 -2.42 19.28
C GLY A 229 4.53 -1.86 20.07
N ILE A 230 4.10 -0.64 19.76
CA ILE A 230 2.95 -0.01 20.43
C ILE A 230 1.64 -0.71 20.04
N ALA A 231 1.46 -1.00 18.74
CA ALA A 231 0.30 -1.73 18.23
C ALA A 231 0.14 -3.14 18.83
N ALA A 232 1.18 -3.69 19.46
CA ALA A 232 1.15 -5.05 19.98
C ALA A 232 0.18 -5.25 21.15
N TRP A 233 0.06 -4.24 22.01
CA TRP A 233 -0.75 -4.26 23.24
C TRP A 233 -1.95 -3.31 23.18
N GLU A 234 -1.94 -2.31 22.28
CA GLU A 234 -3.00 -1.30 22.12
C GLU A 234 -4.38 -1.95 21.92
N LEU A 235 -5.41 -1.31 22.49
CA LEU A 235 -6.73 -1.93 22.67
C LEU A 235 -7.66 -1.79 21.46
N THR A 236 -7.55 -0.70 20.69
CA THR A 236 -8.48 -0.39 19.60
C THR A 236 -8.11 -1.05 18.27
N GLY A 237 -6.90 -1.62 18.20
CA GLY A 237 -6.32 -2.13 16.96
C GLY A 237 -5.73 -1.01 16.11
N THR A 238 -5.17 0.03 16.74
CA THR A 238 -4.64 1.26 16.14
C THR A 238 -5.69 2.07 15.39
N ALA A 239 -6.88 2.23 15.99
CA ALA A 239 -7.89 3.12 15.45
C ALA A 239 -7.35 4.56 15.38
N ASN A 240 -7.78 5.35 14.37
CA ASN A 240 -7.26 6.72 14.24
C ASN A 240 -7.64 7.60 15.44
N TYR A 241 -8.72 7.26 16.15
CA TYR A 241 -9.19 7.91 17.38
C TYR A 241 -8.65 7.29 18.67
N SER A 242 -7.64 6.41 18.59
CA SER A 242 -6.96 5.85 19.76
C SER A 242 -6.33 6.97 20.58
N VAL A 243 -6.58 6.98 21.90
CA VAL A 243 -5.99 7.98 22.82
C VAL A 243 -4.49 7.77 23.02
N VAL A 244 -3.98 6.54 22.83
CA VAL A 244 -2.54 6.29 22.73
C VAL A 244 -1.97 7.07 21.54
N GLY A 245 -2.66 6.99 20.40
CA GLY A 245 -2.25 7.63 19.15
C GLY A 245 -2.42 9.14 19.14
N SER A 246 -3.52 9.69 19.68
CA SER A 246 -3.74 11.15 19.72
C SER A 246 -2.77 11.85 20.68
N GLN A 247 -2.62 11.30 21.90
CA GLN A 247 -1.80 11.95 22.94
C GLN A 247 -0.30 11.78 22.68
N PHE A 248 0.15 10.57 22.32
CA PHE A 248 1.59 10.24 22.27
C PHE A 248 2.08 9.83 20.89
N GLY A 249 1.18 9.63 19.92
CA GLY A 249 1.51 9.02 18.65
C GLY A 249 2.04 7.59 18.79
N PHE A 250 2.65 7.10 17.72
CA PHE A 250 3.29 5.78 17.67
C PHE A 250 4.82 5.89 17.61
N LEU A 251 5.36 6.95 18.24
CA LEU A 251 6.69 7.52 18.05
C LEU A 251 6.93 7.95 16.60
N ASN A 252 7.01 6.98 15.69
CA ASN A 252 7.19 7.18 14.27
C ASN A 252 6.39 6.10 13.53
N THR A 253 5.29 6.44 12.87
CA THR A 253 4.36 5.45 12.29
C THR A 253 4.93 4.74 11.07
N ARG A 254 5.57 5.47 10.15
CA ARG A 254 6.11 4.94 8.88
C ARG A 254 7.40 5.63 8.51
N SER A 255 8.28 4.93 7.82
CA SER A 255 9.51 5.52 7.27
C SER A 255 9.76 5.01 5.86
N SER A 256 10.20 5.91 4.97
CA SER A 256 10.62 5.59 3.60
C SER A 256 12.08 5.17 3.58
N ALA A 257 12.45 4.37 2.58
CA ALA A 257 13.82 3.90 2.37
C ALA A 257 14.46 3.28 3.64
N GLN A 258 13.66 2.61 4.47
CA GLN A 258 14.16 1.93 5.66
C GLN A 258 14.67 0.54 5.28
N LEU A 259 15.76 0.13 5.91
CA LEU A 259 16.22 -1.24 5.97
C LEU A 259 15.74 -1.83 7.28
N MET A 260 14.78 -2.74 7.23
CA MET A 260 14.16 -3.33 8.42
C MET A 260 14.43 -4.84 8.47
N TYR A 261 14.90 -5.33 9.61
CA TYR A 261 15.00 -6.75 9.92
C TYR A 261 14.05 -7.09 11.07
N THR A 262 13.36 -8.22 10.97
CA THR A 262 12.55 -8.81 12.06
C THR A 262 12.99 -10.25 12.30
N SER A 263 13.31 -10.58 13.54
CA SER A 263 13.71 -11.94 13.91
C SER A 263 12.53 -12.93 13.82
N PRO A 264 12.81 -14.25 13.68
CA PRO A 264 11.84 -15.26 14.05
C PRO A 264 11.38 -15.08 15.50
N SER A 265 10.19 -15.60 15.83
CA SER A 265 9.76 -15.68 17.23
C SER A 265 10.44 -16.86 17.91
N MET A 266 11.14 -16.61 19.01
CA MET A 266 11.81 -17.62 19.82
C MET A 266 11.23 -17.60 21.23
N ALA A 267 10.54 -18.68 21.63
CA ALA A 267 9.86 -18.78 22.93
C ALA A 267 8.94 -17.57 23.23
N GLY A 268 8.26 -17.04 22.21
CA GLY A 268 7.37 -15.88 22.31
C GLY A 268 8.06 -14.52 22.15
N PHE A 269 9.40 -14.45 22.10
CA PHE A 269 10.14 -13.22 21.93
C PHE A 269 10.48 -12.94 20.45
N SER A 270 10.31 -11.71 20.00
CA SER A 270 10.71 -11.23 18.66
C SER A 270 11.24 -9.81 18.72
N VAL A 271 12.23 -9.49 17.90
CA VAL A 271 12.84 -8.15 17.80
C VAL A 271 12.79 -7.67 16.36
N SER A 272 12.44 -6.41 16.17
CA SER A 272 12.60 -5.72 14.89
C SER A 272 13.53 -4.53 15.05
N PHE A 273 14.42 -4.33 14.07
CA PHE A 273 15.26 -3.15 13.95
C PHE A 273 15.13 -2.58 12.55
N ALA A 274 15.05 -1.25 12.44
CA ALA A 274 15.05 -0.54 11.18
C ALA A 274 16.04 0.63 11.20
N HIS A 275 16.72 0.81 10.08
CA HIS A 275 17.66 1.91 9.86
C HIS A 275 17.32 2.68 8.60
N VAL A 276 17.33 4.01 8.68
CA VAL A 276 17.28 4.90 7.52
C VAL A 276 18.61 5.64 7.43
N LEU A 277 19.26 5.52 6.27
CA LEU A 277 20.54 6.17 5.99
C LEU A 277 20.38 7.71 5.95
N LYS A 278 21.46 8.43 6.26
CA LYS A 278 21.46 9.91 6.34
C LYS A 278 20.90 10.58 5.08
N GLY A 279 21.42 10.17 3.91
CA GLY A 279 21.00 10.72 2.62
C GLY A 279 19.55 10.40 2.23
N ASN A 280 18.87 9.51 2.96
CA ASN A 280 17.47 9.18 2.75
C ASN A 280 16.53 9.78 3.80
N ASN A 281 17.08 10.41 4.85
CA ASN A 281 16.31 11.00 5.92
C ASN A 281 16.76 12.45 6.14
N VAL A 282 16.15 13.32 5.35
CA VAL A 282 16.34 14.76 5.43
C VAL A 282 15.31 15.33 6.40
N VAL A 283 15.78 15.68 7.60
CA VAL A 283 14.92 16.19 8.67
C VAL A 283 14.81 17.70 8.55
N GLY A 284 13.58 18.22 8.69
CA GLY A 284 13.28 19.64 8.49
C GLY A 284 13.20 20.06 7.02
N ALA A 285 13.29 19.13 6.07
CA ALA A 285 13.03 19.42 4.66
C ALA A 285 11.53 19.57 4.40
N VAL A 286 11.17 20.63 3.69
CA VAL A 286 9.84 20.79 3.07
C VAL A 286 9.93 20.21 1.66
N ALA A 287 9.05 19.25 1.35
CA ALA A 287 8.97 18.68 0.00
C ALA A 287 8.74 19.80 -1.03
N ALA A 288 9.43 19.73 -2.17
CA ALA A 288 9.19 20.66 -3.26
C ALA A 288 7.72 20.57 -3.71
N THR A 289 7.05 21.71 -3.82
CA THR A 289 5.75 21.81 -4.49
C THR A 289 5.95 22.36 -5.89
N ALA A 290 4.92 22.27 -6.75
CA ALA A 290 4.97 22.85 -8.10
C ALA A 290 5.29 24.37 -8.11
N THR A 291 5.15 25.04 -6.96
CA THR A 291 5.36 26.49 -6.80
C THR A 291 6.43 26.86 -5.78
N SER A 292 7.14 25.90 -5.18
CA SER A 292 8.19 26.18 -4.18
C SER A 292 9.33 25.15 -4.23
N PRO A 293 10.60 25.60 -4.38
CA PRO A 293 11.75 24.70 -4.36
C PRO A 293 11.93 24.06 -2.98
N ALA A 294 12.52 22.86 -2.95
CA ALA A 294 12.85 22.19 -1.70
C ALA A 294 13.82 23.05 -0.87
N ILE A 295 13.47 23.32 0.39
CA ILE A 295 14.40 23.93 1.35
C ILE A 295 15.32 22.81 1.86
N ALA A 296 16.64 23.03 1.76
CA ALA A 296 17.65 22.04 2.15
C ALA A 296 17.56 21.74 3.66
N GLY A 297 17.05 20.55 4.00
CA GLY A 297 17.06 20.06 5.37
C GLY A 297 18.39 19.40 5.75
N VAL A 298 18.51 18.95 7.00
CA VAL A 298 19.73 18.30 7.49
C VAL A 298 19.59 16.79 7.35
N GLU A 299 20.57 16.17 6.68
CA GLU A 299 20.66 14.71 6.58
C GLU A 299 21.02 14.09 7.94
N ARG A 300 20.15 13.22 8.45
CA ARG A 300 20.33 12.57 9.75
C ARG A 300 19.96 11.10 9.62
N ALA A 301 20.77 10.20 10.16
CA ALA A 301 20.36 8.79 10.22
C ALA A 301 19.17 8.63 11.18
N ARG A 302 18.35 7.60 10.99
CA ARG A 302 17.29 7.24 11.95
C ARG A 302 17.36 5.75 12.28
N ASN A 303 17.31 5.43 13.57
CA ASN A 303 17.22 4.08 14.08
C ASN A 303 15.87 3.88 14.75
N ASN A 304 15.21 2.76 14.48
CA ASN A 304 13.93 2.43 15.05
C ASN A 304 13.93 0.95 15.46
N LEU A 305 13.35 0.61 16.61
CA LEU A 305 13.44 -0.71 17.21
C LEU A 305 12.16 -1.07 17.98
N ASN A 306 11.82 -2.35 17.98
CA ASN A 306 10.94 -2.92 19.00
C ASN A 306 11.52 -4.22 19.57
N ALA A 307 11.03 -4.59 20.74
CA ALA A 307 11.11 -5.94 21.27
C ALA A 307 9.72 -6.32 21.78
N ILE A 308 9.19 -7.46 21.33
CA ILE A 308 7.84 -7.90 21.67
C ILE A 308 7.95 -9.32 22.26
N TYR A 309 7.36 -9.50 23.44
CA TYR A 309 7.11 -10.80 24.03
C TYR A 309 5.61 -11.11 23.96
N ARG A 310 5.26 -12.27 23.41
CA ARG A 310 3.90 -12.82 23.38
C ARG A 310 3.93 -14.26 23.87
N ASN A 311 3.24 -14.53 24.96
CA ASN A 311 3.09 -15.90 25.45
C ASN A 311 1.73 -16.06 26.14
N GLY A 312 0.84 -16.83 25.51
CA GLY A 312 -0.54 -16.99 25.96
C GLY A 312 -1.25 -15.64 26.10
N PRO A 313 -1.80 -15.30 27.28
CA PRO A 313 -2.57 -14.07 27.49
C PRO A 313 -1.71 -12.81 27.59
N ILE A 314 -0.38 -12.95 27.71
CA ILE A 314 0.53 -11.83 27.97
C ILE A 314 1.11 -11.30 26.66
N VAL A 315 1.05 -9.98 26.51
CA VAL A 315 1.86 -9.23 25.56
C VAL A 315 2.63 -8.15 26.31
N VAL A 316 3.93 -8.04 26.07
CA VAL A 316 4.75 -6.91 26.51
C VAL A 316 5.56 -6.43 25.32
N ALA A 317 5.65 -5.13 25.12
CA ALA A 317 6.44 -4.56 24.05
C ALA A 317 7.18 -3.29 24.48
N PHE A 318 8.45 -3.22 24.11
CA PHE A 318 9.25 -2.02 24.11
C PHE A 318 9.36 -1.46 22.69
N ALA A 319 9.32 -0.15 22.53
CA ALA A 319 9.53 0.54 21.27
C ALA A 319 10.49 1.73 21.43
N TYR A 320 11.26 1.99 20.38
CA TYR A 320 12.28 3.04 20.35
C TYR A 320 12.40 3.67 18.96
N ASP A 321 12.46 4.99 18.88
CA ASP A 321 12.79 5.74 17.66
C ASP A 321 13.83 6.82 17.99
N LYS A 322 14.92 6.89 17.23
CA LYS A 322 15.93 7.93 17.40
C LYS A 322 16.41 8.45 16.06
N VAL A 323 16.19 9.73 15.84
CA VAL A 323 16.91 10.51 14.83
C VAL A 323 18.29 10.88 15.37
N GLN A 324 19.30 10.83 14.51
CA GLN A 324 20.66 11.21 14.87
C GLN A 324 20.71 12.64 15.44
N ASP A 325 21.37 12.79 16.59
CA ASP A 325 21.49 14.02 17.39
C ASP A 325 20.17 14.63 17.87
N ALA A 326 19.09 13.84 17.90
CA ALA A 326 17.82 14.20 18.53
C ALA A 326 17.58 13.36 19.79
N GLU A 327 16.62 13.81 20.60
CA GLU A 327 16.06 12.98 21.66
C GLU A 327 15.39 11.74 21.08
N ALA A 328 15.40 10.66 21.87
CA ALA A 328 14.85 9.38 21.47
C ALA A 328 13.44 9.18 22.02
N GLY A 329 12.53 8.77 21.16
CA GLY A 329 11.21 8.31 21.53
C GLY A 329 11.28 6.92 22.12
N LYS A 330 10.54 6.69 23.21
CA LYS A 330 10.49 5.41 23.93
C LYS A 330 9.07 5.10 24.36
N SER A 331 8.73 3.81 24.34
CA SER A 331 7.57 3.32 25.06
C SER A 331 7.80 1.93 25.60
N LEU A 332 7.12 1.63 26.72
CA LEU A 332 7.00 0.30 27.26
C LEU A 332 5.54 0.08 27.62
N GLY A 333 4.90 -0.90 27.00
CA GLY A 333 3.51 -1.22 27.27
C GLY A 333 3.26 -2.71 27.26
N GLY A 334 2.11 -3.09 27.77
CA GLY A 334 1.71 -4.48 27.83
C GLY A 334 0.22 -4.64 27.94
N SER A 335 -0.24 -5.86 27.67
CA SER A 335 -1.62 -6.24 27.86
C SER A 335 -1.74 -7.66 28.40
N TYR A 336 -2.81 -7.91 29.13
CA TYR A 336 -3.20 -9.23 29.60
C TYR A 336 -4.63 -9.54 29.19
N ASP A 337 -4.86 -10.69 28.58
CA ASP A 337 -6.19 -11.20 28.22
C ASP A 337 -6.69 -12.23 29.24
N PHE A 338 -7.76 -11.90 29.96
CA PHE A 338 -8.40 -12.76 30.96
C PHE A 338 -9.43 -13.72 30.33
N GLY A 339 -9.57 -13.76 29.01
CA GLY A 339 -10.49 -14.63 28.26
C GLY A 339 -11.87 -14.01 28.01
N GLY A 340 -12.32 -13.06 28.84
CA GLY A 340 -13.53 -12.26 28.61
C GLY A 340 -13.28 -10.74 28.65
N PHE A 341 -12.10 -10.33 29.09
CA PHE A 341 -11.69 -8.95 29.26
C PHE A 341 -10.19 -8.84 29.07
N LYS A 342 -9.74 -7.81 28.38
CA LYS A 342 -8.34 -7.50 28.16
C LYS A 342 -8.02 -6.18 28.84
N LEU A 343 -6.96 -6.15 29.63
CA LEU A 343 -6.36 -4.91 30.14
C LEU A 343 -5.11 -4.57 29.35
N ALA A 344 -4.86 -3.28 29.12
CA ALA A 344 -3.59 -2.80 28.62
C ALA A 344 -3.17 -1.51 29.32
N GLY A 345 -1.87 -1.30 29.39
CA GLY A 345 -1.30 -0.06 29.91
C GLY A 345 0.12 0.17 29.40
N SER A 346 0.58 1.41 29.48
CA SER A 346 1.90 1.79 28.97
C SER A 346 2.50 2.98 29.69
N VAL A 347 3.81 3.15 29.55
CA VAL A 347 4.53 4.41 29.76
C VAL A 347 5.09 4.89 28.43
N MET A 348 4.96 6.19 28.17
CA MET A 348 5.22 6.82 26.87
C MET A 348 6.11 8.06 27.05
N ASP A 349 7.13 8.19 26.20
CA ASP A 349 7.99 9.36 26.08
C ASP A 349 8.35 9.56 24.59
N PRO A 350 7.49 10.23 23.79
CA PRO A 350 7.77 10.55 22.40
C PRO A 350 8.82 11.66 22.22
N SER A 351 10.07 11.35 22.56
CA SER A 351 11.24 12.23 22.35
C SER A 351 11.14 13.55 23.12
N GLY A 352 10.60 13.50 24.34
CA GLY A 352 10.41 14.67 25.20
C GLY A 352 9.32 15.64 24.76
N VAL A 353 8.52 15.31 23.73
CA VAL A 353 7.37 16.14 23.30
C VAL A 353 6.20 16.02 24.27
N ALA A 354 6.06 14.87 24.90
CA ALA A 354 5.11 14.55 25.95
C ALA A 354 5.73 13.47 26.84
N LYS A 355 5.23 13.30 28.07
CA LYS A 355 5.56 12.12 28.89
C LYS A 355 4.36 11.67 29.68
N GLY A 356 4.07 10.38 29.69
CA GLY A 356 2.85 9.92 30.33
C GLY A 356 2.63 8.44 30.33
N PHE A 357 1.37 8.06 30.56
CA PHE A 357 0.96 6.68 30.62
C PHE A 357 -0.41 6.48 29.99
N THR A 358 -0.72 5.23 29.64
CA THR A 358 -2.07 4.82 29.28
C THR A 358 -2.55 3.67 30.15
N LEU A 359 -3.87 3.59 30.33
CA LEU A 359 -4.53 2.48 31.00
C LEU A 359 -5.94 2.33 30.45
N GLY A 360 -6.27 1.12 30.01
CA GLY A 360 -7.57 0.83 29.45
C GLY A 360 -7.95 -0.64 29.55
N GLY A 361 -9.19 -0.91 29.18
CA GLY A 361 -9.74 -2.25 29.11
C GLY A 361 -10.68 -2.43 27.92
N SER A 362 -10.77 -3.65 27.42
CA SER A 362 -11.69 -4.05 26.36
C SER A 362 -12.36 -5.37 26.68
N THR A 363 -13.66 -5.49 26.41
CA THR A 363 -14.42 -6.73 26.56
C THR A 363 -15.23 -7.01 25.30
N THR A 364 -15.39 -8.29 24.95
CA THR A 364 -16.24 -8.72 23.84
C THR A 364 -17.36 -9.61 24.35
N MET A 365 -18.59 -9.22 24.04
CA MET A 365 -19.83 -9.86 24.47
C MET A 365 -20.69 -10.16 23.23
N GLY A 366 -20.58 -11.39 22.72
CA GLY A 366 -21.22 -11.76 21.45
C GLY A 366 -20.67 -10.92 20.28
N PRO A 367 -21.51 -10.25 19.48
CA PRO A 367 -21.04 -9.42 18.36
C PRO A 367 -20.53 -8.04 18.80
N VAL A 368 -20.62 -7.68 20.09
CA VAL A 368 -20.26 -6.35 20.59
C VAL A 368 -18.89 -6.38 21.26
N THR A 369 -18.00 -5.47 20.87
CA THR A 369 -16.77 -5.16 21.62
C THR A 369 -16.89 -3.76 22.22
N LEU A 370 -16.65 -3.63 23.52
CA LEU A 370 -16.57 -2.35 24.22
C LEU A 370 -15.14 -2.09 24.67
N THR A 371 -14.63 -0.89 24.46
CA THR A 371 -13.30 -0.46 24.89
C THR A 371 -13.40 0.87 25.62
N LEU A 372 -12.74 0.95 26.77
CA LEU A 372 -12.48 2.18 27.50
C LEU A 372 -10.96 2.34 27.59
N ASP A 373 -10.43 3.50 27.19
CA ASP A 373 -9.00 3.77 27.27
C ASP A 373 -8.75 5.20 27.73
N VAL A 374 -7.68 5.40 28.47
CA VAL A 374 -7.28 6.71 29.03
C VAL A 374 -5.81 6.92 28.75
N ALA A 375 -5.46 8.10 28.25
CA ALA A 375 -4.08 8.56 28.10
C ALA A 375 -3.86 9.82 28.94
N ARG A 376 -2.75 9.86 29.68
CA ARG A 376 -2.41 10.98 30.57
C ARG A 376 -1.04 11.51 30.22
N ASP A 377 -0.97 12.69 29.59
CA ASP A 377 0.27 13.45 29.56
C ASP A 377 0.50 14.13 30.92
N THR A 378 1.58 13.74 31.57
CA THR A 378 1.97 14.23 32.89
C THR A 378 2.68 15.57 32.83
N GLU A 379 3.32 15.92 31.72
CA GLU A 379 4.00 17.20 31.53
C GLU A 379 2.96 18.29 31.20
N ALA A 380 2.12 18.07 30.19
CA ALA A 380 1.02 18.97 29.84
C ALA A 380 -0.18 18.92 30.81
N LYS A 381 -0.17 17.99 31.76
CA LYS A 381 -1.28 17.71 32.69
C LYS A 381 -2.61 17.47 31.99
N ASP A 382 -2.55 16.84 30.83
CA ASP A 382 -3.65 16.63 29.93
C ASP A 382 -4.19 15.19 29.96
N THR A 383 -5.47 14.99 29.70
CA THR A 383 -6.08 13.65 29.76
C THR A 383 -7.12 13.42 28.70
N ASP A 384 -6.79 12.48 27.83
CA ASP A 384 -7.66 11.95 26.81
C ASP A 384 -8.39 10.71 27.31
N LEU A 385 -9.65 10.56 26.90
CA LEU A 385 -10.50 9.42 27.20
C LEU A 385 -11.23 8.96 25.96
N LEU A 386 -11.24 7.65 25.73
CA LEU A 386 -12.00 7.00 24.66
C LEU A 386 -13.02 6.02 25.23
N VAL A 387 -14.24 6.10 24.73
CA VAL A 387 -15.23 5.02 24.80
C VAL A 387 -15.54 4.57 23.37
N GLU A 388 -15.26 3.31 23.06
CA GLU A 388 -15.53 2.69 21.76
C GLU A 388 -16.53 1.54 21.94
N ALA A 389 -17.49 1.45 21.02
CA ALA A 389 -18.31 0.27 20.81
C ALA A 389 -18.21 -0.18 19.36
N LYS A 390 -17.92 -1.46 19.12
CA LYS A 390 -17.95 -2.09 17.80
C LYS A 390 -19.02 -3.17 17.76
N TYR A 391 -19.76 -3.26 16.66
CA TYR A 391 -20.72 -4.33 16.40
C TYR A 391 -20.33 -5.08 15.12
N ALA A 392 -19.99 -6.37 15.26
CA ALA A 392 -19.62 -7.22 14.14
C ALA A 392 -20.85 -7.62 13.32
N LEU A 393 -20.96 -7.09 12.09
CA LEU A 393 -21.98 -7.50 11.11
C LEU A 393 -21.56 -8.79 10.38
N SER A 394 -20.25 -8.98 10.19
CA SER A 394 -19.65 -10.18 9.62
C SER A 394 -18.20 -10.31 10.08
N LYS A 395 -17.48 -11.34 9.61
CA LYS A 395 -16.03 -11.47 9.81
C LYS A 395 -15.21 -10.32 9.20
N ARG A 396 -15.79 -9.57 8.26
CA ARG A 396 -15.11 -8.54 7.46
C ARG A 396 -15.72 -7.15 7.62
N THR A 397 -16.93 -7.06 8.13
CA THR A 397 -17.69 -5.81 8.24
C THR A 397 -18.15 -5.58 9.67
N PHE A 398 -17.94 -4.38 10.18
CA PHE A 398 -18.47 -3.96 11.48
C PHE A 398 -18.87 -2.48 11.45
N THR A 399 -19.84 -2.13 12.29
CA THR A 399 -20.14 -0.73 12.62
C THR A 399 -19.48 -0.37 13.94
N TYR A 400 -19.24 0.92 14.16
CA TYR A 400 -18.63 1.41 15.38
C TYR A 400 -19.20 2.76 15.80
N ALA A 401 -19.18 2.99 17.10
CA ALA A 401 -19.36 4.29 17.72
C ALA A 401 -18.14 4.60 18.59
N ALA A 402 -17.61 5.81 18.50
CA ALA A 402 -16.52 6.26 19.35
C ALA A 402 -16.84 7.64 19.92
N ILE A 403 -16.68 7.78 21.24
CA ILE A 403 -16.69 9.07 21.93
C ILE A 403 -15.28 9.29 22.44
N VAL A 404 -14.64 10.36 21.97
CA VAL A 404 -13.33 10.78 22.45
C VAL A 404 -13.50 12.11 23.16
N ARG A 405 -12.98 12.18 24.37
CA ARG A 405 -12.72 13.44 25.04
C ARG A 405 -11.22 13.70 24.94
N ASP A 406 -10.88 14.74 24.23
CA ASP A 406 -9.56 15.36 24.25
C ASP A 406 -9.54 16.33 25.43
N GLY A 407 -8.56 16.12 26.31
CA GLY A 407 -8.40 16.94 27.49
C GLY A 407 -8.10 18.38 27.11
N LYS A 408 -8.28 19.31 28.06
CA LYS A 408 -8.05 20.71 27.74
C LYS A 408 -6.58 21.04 27.50
N GLY A 409 -5.62 20.21 27.94
CA GLY A 409 -4.19 20.53 27.96
C GLY A 409 -3.89 22.00 28.29
N GLU A 410 -3.27 22.68 27.32
CA GLU A 410 -2.98 24.13 27.32
C GLU A 410 -4.12 25.00 26.72
N ASP A 411 -5.16 24.38 26.17
CA ASP A 411 -6.34 25.05 25.64
C ASP A 411 -7.32 25.53 26.74
N ALA A 412 -8.21 26.43 26.34
CA ALA A 412 -9.22 27.00 27.22
C ALA A 412 -10.34 26.01 27.61
N LYS A 413 -10.55 24.92 26.86
CA LYS A 413 -11.63 23.95 27.09
C LYS A 413 -11.30 22.56 26.54
N ASN A 414 -12.05 21.56 26.99
CA ASN A 414 -11.97 20.21 26.43
C ASN A 414 -12.63 20.16 25.05
N PHE A 415 -12.12 19.30 24.16
CA PHE A 415 -12.77 18.98 22.91
C PHE A 415 -13.39 17.59 22.98
N ASN A 416 -14.68 17.51 22.71
CA ASN A 416 -15.38 16.24 22.60
C ASN A 416 -15.62 15.91 21.13
N HIS A 417 -15.46 14.64 20.81
CA HIS A 417 -15.63 14.06 19.50
C HIS A 417 -16.59 12.88 19.56
N LEU A 418 -17.43 12.77 18.54
CA LEU A 418 -18.30 11.63 18.29
C LEU A 418 -18.03 11.11 16.88
N ALA A 419 -17.92 9.80 16.74
CA ALA A 419 -17.89 9.11 15.46
C ALA A 419 -18.91 7.98 15.44
N LEU A 420 -19.65 7.85 14.34
CA LEU A 420 -20.50 6.71 14.02
C LEU A 420 -20.11 6.24 12.63
N GLY A 421 -19.56 5.04 12.51
CA GLY A 421 -18.98 4.59 11.25
C GLY A 421 -19.21 3.13 10.94
N ILE A 422 -18.82 2.76 9.72
CA ILE A 422 -18.80 1.39 9.22
C ILE A 422 -17.45 1.14 8.57
N ARG A 423 -16.92 -0.05 8.78
CA ARG A 423 -15.67 -0.50 8.18
C ARG A 423 -15.84 -1.88 7.56
N HIS A 424 -15.32 -2.03 6.34
CA HIS A 424 -15.22 -3.28 5.60
C HIS A 424 -13.77 -3.58 5.22
N ASN A 425 -13.30 -4.80 5.47
CA ASN A 425 -11.98 -5.28 5.06
C ASN A 425 -12.13 -6.33 3.94
N PHE A 426 -11.53 -6.09 2.77
CA PHE A 426 -11.63 -6.95 1.59
C PHE A 426 -10.30 -7.61 1.22
#